data_AF-A0A8T7CAC1-F1
#
_entry.id   AF-A0A8T7CAC1-F1
#
_cell.length_a   1.000
_cell.length_b   1.000
_cell.length_c   1.000
_cell.angle_alpha   90.00
_cell.angle_beta   90.00
_cell.angle_gamma   90.00
#
_symmetry.space_group_name_H-M   'P 1'
#
loop_
_entity.id
_entity.type
_entity.pdbx_description
1 polymer ?
#
loop_
_entity_poly.entity_id
_entity_poly.type
_entity_poly.pdbx_seq_one_letter_code
_entity_poly.pdbx_strand_id
1 'polypeptide(L)'
;MPDEDAIHLFATHLWELDDDYLRLFDYLGDIDTFYYVNHADPEHEPEGDEVLAGRDELTRQIEAAEVVIVLCTQYLQNPELVDLQMTIAKRHGKPLLAVEPFGPDDVPDKIKQMSDHIVEWYARKIVDGIKMLARGEEAHRYDTIDWPGDL
;
A
#
# COMPACT_ATOMS: atom_id res chain seq x y z
N MET A 1 10.20 -2.77 -22.86
CA MET A 1 8.87 -3.44 -23.07
C MET A 1 7.97 -3.09 -21.90
N PRO A 2 6.63 -3.16 -21.97
CA PRO A 2 5.76 -2.86 -20.82
C PRO A 2 6.13 -3.61 -19.53
N ASP A 3 6.74 -4.80 -19.65
CA ASP A 3 7.22 -5.60 -18.51
C ASP A 3 8.46 -5.04 -17.80
N GLU A 4 9.28 -4.19 -18.43
CA GLU A 4 10.48 -3.62 -17.79
C GLU A 4 10.15 -2.38 -16.93
N ASP A 5 8.98 -1.77 -17.14
CA ASP A 5 8.54 -0.56 -16.44
C ASP A 5 7.42 -0.83 -15.43
N ALA A 6 7.02 -2.09 -15.23
CA ALA A 6 5.98 -2.42 -14.27
C ALA A 6 6.50 -2.30 -12.84
N ILE A 7 5.75 -1.62 -11.97
CA ILE A 7 6.07 -1.56 -10.53
C ILE A 7 5.43 -2.76 -9.82
N HIS A 8 6.23 -3.47 -9.04
CA HIS A 8 5.76 -4.61 -8.26
C HIS A 8 5.12 -4.11 -6.95
N LEU A 9 3.86 -4.44 -6.74
CA LEU A 9 3.05 -4.00 -5.60
C LEU A 9 2.70 -5.19 -4.71
N PHE A 10 2.41 -4.90 -3.46
CA PHE A 10 1.60 -5.76 -2.61
C PHE A 10 0.56 -4.89 -1.92
N ALA A 11 -0.73 -5.14 -2.15
CA ALA A 11 -1.80 -4.49 -1.41
C ALA A 11 -2.16 -5.34 -0.20
N THR A 12 -2.30 -4.74 0.98
CA THR A 12 -2.73 -5.49 2.17
C THR A 12 -4.11 -6.10 1.94
N HIS A 13 -4.35 -7.24 2.58
CA HIS A 13 -5.62 -7.94 2.51
C HIS A 13 -5.88 -8.73 3.78
N LEU A 14 -7.15 -9.08 3.99
CA LEU A 14 -7.60 -9.97 5.07
C LEU A 14 -7.90 -11.39 4.54
N TRP A 15 -7.17 -11.80 3.51
CA TRP A 15 -7.46 -13.00 2.71
C TRP A 15 -8.84 -12.94 2.02
N GLU A 16 -9.20 -11.74 1.55
CA GLU A 16 -10.41 -11.52 0.78
C GLU A 16 -10.26 -10.33 -0.17
N LEU A 17 -11.06 -10.32 -1.23
CA LEU A 17 -11.20 -9.20 -2.17
C LEU A 17 -12.28 -8.24 -1.67
N ASP A 18 -11.98 -7.48 -0.61
CA ASP A 18 -12.92 -6.48 -0.09
C ASP A 18 -13.13 -5.29 -1.05
N ASP A 19 -14.15 -4.47 -0.76
CA ASP A 19 -14.55 -3.33 -1.60
C ASP A 19 -13.42 -2.30 -1.82
N ASP A 20 -12.59 -2.07 -0.80
CA ASP A 20 -11.49 -1.10 -0.88
C ASP A 20 -10.32 -1.68 -1.68
N TYR A 21 -10.06 -2.97 -1.53
CA TYR A 21 -9.10 -3.70 -2.35
C TYR A 21 -9.48 -3.63 -3.83
N LEU A 22 -10.73 -3.95 -4.18
CA LEU A 22 -11.22 -3.86 -5.56
C LEU A 22 -11.13 -2.41 -6.09
N ARG A 23 -11.56 -1.42 -5.28
CA ARG A 23 -11.49 -0.01 -5.66
C ARG A 23 -10.07 0.46 -5.94
N LEU A 24 -9.08 0.00 -5.17
CA LEU A 24 -7.68 0.32 -5.42
C LEU A 24 -7.29 -0.07 -6.85
N PHE A 25 -7.59 -1.29 -7.27
CA PHE A 25 -7.21 -1.76 -8.59
C PHE A 25 -8.01 -1.12 -9.73
N ASP A 26 -9.27 -0.76 -9.51
CA ASP A 26 -10.03 0.08 -10.45
C ASP A 26 -9.31 1.42 -10.67
N TYR A 27 -8.89 2.09 -9.59
CA TYR A 27 -8.20 3.38 -9.66
C TYR A 27 -6.82 3.28 -10.33
N LEU A 28 -6.08 2.19 -10.09
CA LEU A 28 -4.82 1.96 -10.77
C LEU A 28 -5.04 1.67 -12.26
N GLY A 29 -6.11 0.93 -12.60
CA GLY A 29 -6.51 0.61 -13.97
C GLY A 29 -6.95 1.82 -14.80
N ASP A 30 -7.47 2.86 -14.17
CA ASP A 30 -7.88 4.11 -14.83
C ASP A 30 -6.69 4.95 -15.36
N ILE A 31 -5.46 4.63 -14.99
CA ILE A 31 -4.26 5.37 -15.41
C ILE A 31 -3.50 4.57 -16.49
N ASP A 32 -3.82 4.83 -17.76
CA ASP A 32 -3.26 4.11 -18.93
C ASP A 32 -1.71 4.02 -18.99
N THR A 33 -1.01 4.95 -18.33
CA THR A 33 0.46 5.03 -18.30
C THR A 33 1.09 4.37 -17.07
N PHE A 34 0.30 3.67 -16.26
CA PHE A 34 0.75 3.03 -15.05
C PHE A 34 0.69 1.51 -15.18
N TYR A 35 1.85 0.88 -15.28
CA TYR A 35 2.00 -0.57 -15.37
C TYR A 35 2.42 -1.11 -14.01
N TYR A 36 1.80 -2.20 -13.57
CA TYR A 36 2.09 -2.81 -12.28
C TYR A 36 1.86 -4.31 -12.30
N VAL A 37 2.49 -4.99 -11.34
CA VAL A 37 2.24 -6.40 -11.01
C VAL A 37 1.87 -6.46 -9.53
N ASN A 38 0.67 -6.92 -9.20
CA ASN A 38 0.30 -7.17 -7.81
C ASN A 38 0.69 -8.60 -7.42
N HIS A 39 1.49 -8.75 -6.36
CA HIS A 39 1.89 -10.05 -5.81
C HIS A 39 0.97 -10.56 -4.71
N ALA A 40 0.05 -9.72 -4.21
CA ALA A 40 -0.91 -10.15 -3.20
C ALA A 40 -1.86 -11.19 -3.79
N ASP A 41 -2.07 -12.28 -3.05
CA ASP A 41 -2.99 -13.36 -3.40
C ASP A 41 -4.06 -13.53 -2.32
N PRO A 42 -5.04 -12.61 -2.26
CA PRO A 42 -6.03 -12.58 -1.20
C PRO A 42 -6.97 -13.77 -1.20
N GLU A 43 -7.21 -14.42 -2.35
CA GLU A 43 -8.18 -15.52 -2.44
C GLU A 43 -7.61 -16.88 -2.00
N HIS A 44 -6.30 -16.99 -1.85
CA HIS A 44 -5.63 -18.24 -1.49
C HIS A 44 -5.08 -18.19 -0.05
N GLU A 45 -5.99 -18.12 0.93
CA GLU A 45 -5.63 -18.37 2.32
C GLU A 45 -5.11 -19.81 2.46
N PRO A 46 -3.92 -20.04 3.05
CA PRO A 46 -3.42 -21.40 3.26
C PRO A 46 -4.36 -22.21 4.17
N GLU A 47 -4.93 -23.29 3.65
CA GLU A 47 -5.80 -24.18 4.43
C GLU A 47 -4.96 -25.02 5.43
N GLY A 48 -5.09 -24.76 6.74
CA GLY A 48 -4.50 -25.62 7.78
C GLY A 48 -4.03 -24.92 9.06
N ASP A 49 -3.63 -25.72 10.07
CA ASP A 49 -3.23 -25.29 11.43
C ASP A 49 -1.77 -24.76 11.50
N GLU A 50 -1.34 -23.98 10.52
CA GLU A 50 -0.02 -23.34 10.60
C GLU A 50 -0.11 -21.87 10.21
N VAL A 51 -0.31 -21.02 11.23
CA VAL A 51 0.00 -19.58 11.20
C VAL A 51 1.36 -19.29 10.54
N LEU A 52 2.29 -20.26 10.63
CA LEU A 52 3.58 -20.23 9.95
C LEU A 52 3.47 -20.25 8.43
N ALA A 53 2.61 -21.10 7.86
CA ALA A 53 2.41 -21.18 6.41
C ALA A 53 1.83 -19.88 5.84
N GLY A 54 0.82 -19.30 6.51
CA GLY A 54 0.28 -17.99 6.17
C GLY A 54 1.34 -16.89 6.21
N ARG A 55 2.17 -16.88 7.26
CA ARG A 55 3.27 -15.92 7.40
C ARG A 55 4.35 -16.09 6.32
N ASP A 56 4.73 -17.30 5.99
CA ASP A 56 5.75 -17.58 4.98
C ASP A 56 5.27 -17.18 3.58
N GLU A 57 3.99 -17.43 3.28
CA GLU A 57 3.38 -17.02 2.03
C GLU A 57 3.28 -15.49 1.90
N LEU A 58 2.78 -14.79 2.94
CA LEU A 58 2.81 -13.33 2.98
C LEU A 58 4.23 -12.77 2.85
N THR A 59 5.22 -13.42 3.48
CA THR A 59 6.63 -13.03 3.35
C THR A 59 7.10 -13.12 1.90
N ARG A 60 6.82 -14.23 1.22
CA ARG A 60 7.18 -14.43 -0.19
C ARG A 60 6.56 -13.38 -1.10
N GLN A 61 5.27 -13.07 -0.90
CA GLN A 61 4.55 -12.07 -1.70
C GLN A 61 5.11 -10.65 -1.47
N ILE A 62 5.33 -10.27 -0.21
CA ILE A 62 5.86 -8.94 0.17
C ILE A 62 7.32 -8.77 -0.26
N GLU A 63 8.15 -9.81 -0.18
CA GLU A 63 9.54 -9.78 -0.64
C GLU A 63 9.66 -9.48 -2.14
N ALA A 64 8.70 -9.96 -2.94
CA ALA A 64 8.65 -9.74 -4.38
C ALA A 64 8.16 -8.33 -4.77
N ALA A 65 7.55 -7.59 -3.85
CA ALA A 65 7.06 -6.24 -4.08
C ALA A 65 8.17 -5.17 -3.93
N GLU A 66 8.02 -4.06 -4.64
CA GLU A 66 8.82 -2.84 -4.50
C GLU A 66 8.16 -1.86 -3.52
N VAL A 67 6.84 -1.91 -3.37
CA VAL A 67 6.06 -1.08 -2.45
C VAL A 67 4.86 -1.84 -1.92
N VAL A 68 4.54 -1.60 -0.65
CA VAL A 68 3.39 -2.19 0.05
C VAL A 68 2.33 -1.10 0.23
N ILE A 69 1.12 -1.35 -0.28
CA ILE A 69 -0.03 -0.46 -0.17
C ILE A 69 -0.88 -0.92 1.01
N VAL A 70 -1.01 -0.08 2.03
CA VAL A 70 -1.76 -0.38 3.26
C VAL A 70 -3.15 0.24 3.17
N LEU A 71 -4.19 -0.59 3.10
CA LEU A 71 -5.58 -0.15 3.12
C LEU A 71 -6.02 0.03 4.58
N CYS A 72 -6.21 1.29 5.02
CA CYS A 72 -6.42 1.57 6.44
C CYS A 72 -7.72 0.97 7.02
N THR A 73 -8.75 0.78 6.20
CA THR A 73 -10.02 0.15 6.59
C THR A 73 -9.83 -1.29 7.06
N GLN A 74 -8.94 -2.06 6.41
CA GLN A 74 -8.62 -3.43 6.81
C GLN A 74 -7.97 -3.48 8.18
N TYR A 75 -7.19 -2.47 8.55
CA TYR A 75 -6.62 -2.38 9.89
C TYR A 75 -7.69 -2.17 10.96
N LEU A 76 -8.78 -1.46 10.64
CA LEU A 76 -9.91 -1.30 11.56
C LEU A 76 -10.67 -2.62 11.76
N GLN A 77 -10.64 -3.52 10.77
CA GLN A 77 -11.30 -4.82 10.81
C GLN A 77 -10.45 -5.90 11.48
N ASN A 78 -9.16 -6.00 11.13
CA ASN A 78 -8.23 -6.96 11.70
C ASN A 78 -6.81 -6.35 11.85
N PRO A 79 -6.56 -5.64 12.96
CA PRO A 79 -5.27 -5.00 13.22
C PRO A 79 -4.09 -5.99 13.22
N GLU A 80 -4.28 -7.22 13.73
CA GLU A 80 -3.20 -8.19 13.92
C GLU A 80 -2.61 -8.65 12.58
N LEU A 81 -3.48 -8.95 11.61
CA LEU A 81 -3.05 -9.43 10.29
C LEU A 81 -2.40 -8.30 9.46
N VAL A 82 -2.92 -7.07 9.56
CA VAL A 82 -2.33 -5.91 8.87
C VAL A 82 -1.00 -5.53 9.53
N ASP A 83 -0.90 -5.55 10.86
CA ASP A 83 0.37 -5.33 11.58
C ASP A 83 1.43 -6.36 11.18
N LEU A 84 1.05 -7.62 10.99
CA LEU A 84 1.95 -8.67 10.50
C LEU A 84 2.51 -8.31 9.12
N GLN A 85 1.66 -7.97 8.16
CA GLN A 85 2.06 -7.60 6.79
C GLN A 85 2.96 -6.36 6.79
N MET A 86 2.60 -5.31 7.53
CA MET A 86 3.42 -4.10 7.67
C MET A 86 4.78 -4.38 8.33
N THR A 87 4.82 -5.29 9.31
CA THR A 87 6.06 -5.68 9.99
C THR A 87 6.97 -6.49 9.07
N ILE A 88 6.42 -7.39 8.27
CA ILE A 88 7.16 -8.11 7.23
C ILE A 88 7.75 -7.09 6.25
N ALA A 89 6.93 -6.18 5.71
CA ALA A 89 7.38 -5.13 4.80
C ALA A 89 8.58 -4.35 5.34
N LYS A 90 8.49 -3.82 6.57
CA LYS A 90 9.59 -3.09 7.20
C LYS A 90 10.84 -3.95 7.41
N ARG A 91 10.70 -5.22 7.76
CA ARG A 91 11.82 -6.16 7.90
C ARG A 91 12.55 -6.37 6.58
N HIS A 92 11.82 -6.39 5.47
CA HIS A 92 12.37 -6.55 4.11
C HIS A 92 12.70 -5.21 3.42
N GLY A 93 12.67 -4.11 4.16
CA GLY A 93 13.00 -2.77 3.64
C GLY A 93 12.02 -2.26 2.58
N LYS A 94 10.78 -2.77 2.58
CA LYS A 94 9.74 -2.36 1.63
C LYS A 94 9.03 -1.10 2.15
N PRO A 95 8.94 -0.02 1.37
CA PRO A 95 8.21 1.18 1.76
C PRO A 95 6.71 0.91 1.87
N LEU A 96 6.05 1.61 2.79
CA LEU A 96 4.63 1.54 3.08
C LEU A 96 3.92 2.80 2.58
N LEU A 97 3.00 2.63 1.63
CA LEU A 97 2.05 3.65 1.20
C LEU A 97 0.69 3.37 1.84
N ALA A 98 0.26 4.18 2.81
CA ALA A 98 -1.09 4.05 3.34
C ALA A 98 -2.11 4.79 2.48
N VAL A 99 -3.25 4.15 2.22
CA VAL A 99 -4.44 4.79 1.66
C VAL A 99 -5.43 4.99 2.79
N GLU A 100 -5.87 6.23 2.99
CA GLU A 100 -6.77 6.61 4.08
C GLU A 100 -8.07 5.80 4.09
N PRO A 101 -8.75 5.66 5.24
CA PRO A 101 -10.06 5.02 5.28
C PRO A 101 -11.03 5.69 4.32
N PHE A 102 -11.88 4.89 3.66
CA PHE A 102 -12.99 5.46 2.92
C PHE A 102 -14.12 5.82 3.89
N GLY A 103 -14.31 7.10 4.16
CA GLY A 103 -15.41 7.58 5.02
C GLY A 103 -14.94 8.51 6.14
N PRO A 104 -15.64 8.54 7.29
CA PRO A 104 -15.38 9.50 8.36
C PRO A 104 -14.27 9.07 9.32
N ASP A 105 -13.74 7.86 9.18
CA ASP A 105 -12.74 7.32 10.10
C ASP A 105 -11.37 7.95 9.87
N ASP A 106 -10.67 8.26 10.97
CA ASP A 106 -9.29 8.73 10.93
C ASP A 106 -8.32 7.58 10.65
N VAL A 107 -7.18 7.89 10.03
CA VAL A 107 -6.07 6.94 9.89
C VAL A 107 -5.59 6.48 11.29
N PRO A 108 -5.48 5.16 11.55
CA PRO A 108 -4.94 4.65 12.81
C PRO A 108 -3.53 5.17 13.12
N ASP A 109 -3.27 5.55 14.37
CA ASP A 109 -1.97 6.15 14.76
C ASP A 109 -0.78 5.22 14.49
N LYS A 110 -1.00 3.90 14.58
CA LYS A 110 -0.01 2.89 14.22
C LYS A 110 0.39 2.98 12.75
N ILE A 111 -0.60 3.11 11.86
CA ILE A 111 -0.37 3.29 10.42
C ILE A 111 0.35 4.62 10.18
N LYS A 112 -0.07 5.71 10.82
CA LYS A 112 0.62 7.01 10.70
C LYS A 112 2.10 6.93 11.06
N GLN A 113 2.43 6.17 12.13
CA GLN A 113 3.81 6.02 12.59
C GLN A 113 4.66 5.13 11.70
N MET A 114 4.07 4.11 11.08
CA MET A 114 4.80 3.13 10.28
C MET A 114 4.88 3.49 8.80
N SER A 115 3.91 4.25 8.27
CA SER A 115 3.83 4.54 6.84
C SER A 115 4.87 5.55 6.40
N ASP A 116 5.44 5.34 5.21
CA ASP A 116 6.41 6.25 4.60
C ASP A 116 5.68 7.39 3.86
N HIS A 117 4.47 7.12 3.37
CA HIS A 117 3.58 8.13 2.80
C HIS A 117 2.11 7.75 3.04
N ILE A 118 1.23 8.75 3.14
CA ILE A 118 -0.22 8.57 3.32
C ILE A 118 -0.93 9.37 2.23
N VAL A 119 -1.90 8.76 1.55
CA VAL A 119 -2.65 9.38 0.44
C VAL A 119 -4.15 9.17 0.58
N GLU A 120 -4.88 10.18 0.14
CA GLU A 120 -6.34 10.11 -0.06
C GLU A 120 -6.72 9.24 -1.27
N TRP A 121 -8.00 8.84 -1.34
CA TRP A 121 -8.58 8.12 -2.47
C TRP A 121 -8.70 8.97 -3.75
N TYR A 122 -7.57 9.22 -4.39
CA TYR A 122 -7.49 9.80 -5.74
C TYR A 122 -6.48 9.01 -6.58
N ALA A 123 -6.90 8.47 -7.72
CA ALA A 123 -6.07 7.62 -8.59
C ALA A 123 -4.68 8.21 -8.87
N ARG A 124 -4.60 9.50 -9.21
CA ARG A 124 -3.32 10.17 -9.45
C ARG A 124 -2.45 10.28 -8.19
N LYS A 125 -3.03 10.53 -7.01
CA LYS A 125 -2.28 10.61 -5.75
C LYS A 125 -1.69 9.26 -5.36
N ILE A 126 -2.48 8.19 -5.52
CA ILE A 126 -2.04 6.82 -5.27
C ILE A 126 -0.90 6.46 -6.22
N VAL A 127 -1.07 6.65 -7.53
CA VAL A 127 -0.02 6.34 -8.52
C VAL A 127 1.25 7.19 -8.31
N ASP A 128 1.11 8.50 -8.05
CA ASP A 128 2.25 9.37 -7.76
C ASP A 128 3.01 8.87 -6.50
N GLY A 129 2.28 8.48 -5.45
CA GLY A 129 2.86 7.94 -4.21
C GLY A 129 3.57 6.60 -4.41
N ILE A 130 2.98 5.69 -5.20
CA ILE A 130 3.60 4.41 -5.57
C ILE A 130 4.93 4.66 -6.30
N LYS A 131 4.93 5.52 -7.32
CA LYS A 131 6.14 5.82 -8.12
C LYS A 131 7.23 6.46 -7.28
N MET A 132 6.86 7.44 -6.45
CA MET A 132 7.78 8.10 -5.51
C MET A 132 8.49 7.08 -4.62
N LEU A 133 7.74 6.17 -4.00
CA LEU A 133 8.29 5.20 -3.05
C LEU A 133 9.08 4.07 -3.72
N ALA A 134 8.58 3.52 -4.83
CA ALA A 134 9.23 2.39 -5.50
C ALA A 134 10.52 2.79 -6.23
N ARG A 135 10.56 3.98 -6.84
CA ARG A 135 11.67 4.39 -7.72
C ARG A 135 12.59 5.44 -7.10
N GLY A 136 12.27 5.93 -5.90
CA GLY A 136 12.98 7.07 -5.33
C GLY A 136 12.87 8.32 -6.19
N GLU A 137 11.80 8.43 -6.99
CA GLU A 137 11.47 9.66 -7.71
C GLU A 137 11.11 10.69 -6.64
N GLU A 138 12.08 11.53 -6.25
CA GLU A 138 11.88 12.61 -5.31
C GLU A 138 10.65 13.41 -5.75
N ALA A 139 9.58 13.34 -4.96
CA ALA A 139 8.46 14.24 -5.11
C ALA A 139 8.92 15.64 -4.73
N HIS A 140 9.52 16.36 -5.68
CA HIS A 140 9.67 17.82 -5.62
C HIS A 140 8.28 18.47 -5.75
N ARG A 141 7.40 18.26 -4.76
CA ARG A 141 6.07 18.86 -4.64
C ARG A 141 5.57 18.54 -3.23
N TYR A 142 5.85 19.32 -2.19
CA TYR A 142 5.72 20.77 -2.03
C TYR A 142 6.85 21.30 -1.14
N ASP A 143 7.85 21.99 -1.73
CA ASP A 143 8.59 22.99 -0.96
C ASP A 143 7.68 24.21 -0.79
N THR A 144 7.30 24.45 0.45
CA THR A 144 6.97 25.75 1.06
C THR A 144 6.29 26.77 0.14
N ILE A 145 4.96 26.90 0.26
CA ILE A 145 4.40 28.25 0.14
C ILE A 145 4.82 28.96 1.41
N ASP A 146 6.02 29.55 1.40
CA ASP A 146 6.32 30.65 2.28
C ASP A 146 5.35 31.75 1.88
N TRP A 147 4.35 31.98 2.71
CA TRP A 147 3.53 33.17 2.65
C TRP A 147 4.31 34.29 3.33
N PRO A 148 4.90 35.27 2.61
CA PRO A 148 5.40 36.44 3.28
C PRO A 148 4.20 37.33 3.56
N GLY A 149 3.82 37.46 4.83
CA GLY A 149 2.73 38.36 5.18
C GLY A 149 2.48 38.50 6.67
N ASP A 150 3.53 38.70 7.46
CA ASP A 150 3.38 39.51 8.67
C ASP A 150 3.34 40.99 8.24
N LEU A 151 2.21 41.65 8.52
CA LEU A 151 2.10 42.98 9.14
C LEU A 151 0.62 43.25 9.51
#